data_AF-A0A963C0C2-F1
#
_entry.id   AF-A0A963C0C2-F1
#
_cell.length_a   1.000
_cell.length_b   1.000
_cell.length_c   1.000
_cell.angle_alpha   90.00
_cell.angle_beta   90.00
_cell.angle_gamma   90.00
#
_symmetry.space_group_name_H-M   'P 1'
#
loop_
_entity.id
_entity.type
_entity.pdbx_description
1 polymer ?
#
loop_
_entity_poly.entity_id
_entity_poly.type
_entity_poly.pdbx_seq_one_letter_code
_entity_poly.pdbx_strand_id
1 'polypeptide(L)'
;RRVLLAGHSLGANAALAAARRSPVDALALIAPGHLPDRLFAAGHTAEALEIARAAAPGRPIRLPDFNQGQSRPLRFDPAIWLSYFDPDGAAVMPRSARALAPPRPVLWASARHDPLAGGGRAYAFDLLPAHPQNFWLELDAGHVDAPARAAAPLADWLQSLDMSP
;
A
#
# COMPACT_ATOMS: atom_id res chain seq x y z
N ARG A 1 -25.32 3.53 -0.78
CA ARG A 1 -24.27 3.09 -1.73
C ARG A 1 -23.05 2.73 -0.91
N ARG A 2 -22.48 1.54 -1.08
CA ARG A 2 -21.24 1.12 -0.41
C ARG A 2 -20.05 1.32 -1.37
N VAL A 3 -18.92 1.77 -0.86
CA VAL A 3 -17.67 2.06 -1.57
C VAL A 3 -16.55 1.27 -0.91
N LEU A 4 -15.99 0.32 -1.66
CA LEU A 4 -14.74 -0.35 -1.28
C LEU A 4 -13.59 0.26 -2.07
N LEU A 5 -12.47 0.49 -1.40
CA LEU A 5 -11.22 0.87 -2.03
C LEU A 5 -10.25 -0.32 -2.06
N ALA A 6 -9.86 -0.73 -3.26
CA ALA A 6 -8.91 -1.81 -3.48
C ALA A 6 -7.61 -1.28 -4.05
N GLY A 7 -6.49 -1.89 -3.69
CA GLY A 7 -5.18 -1.57 -4.24
C GLY A 7 -4.28 -2.80 -4.32
N HIS A 8 -3.52 -2.90 -5.41
CA HIS A 8 -2.48 -3.90 -5.61
C HIS A 8 -1.11 -3.23 -5.62
N SER A 9 -0.08 -3.89 -5.07
CA SER A 9 1.30 -3.39 -5.11
C SER A 9 1.38 -1.98 -4.51
N LEU A 10 1.93 -1.00 -5.24
CA LEU A 10 2.00 0.40 -4.80
C LEU A 10 0.60 0.98 -4.48
N GLY A 11 -0.42 0.51 -5.20
CA GLY A 11 -1.80 0.93 -5.05
C GLY A 11 -2.41 0.52 -3.71
N ALA A 12 -1.92 -0.55 -3.08
CA ALA A 12 -2.38 -0.96 -1.74
C ALA A 12 -1.96 0.08 -0.68
N ASN A 13 -0.74 0.60 -0.77
CA ASN A 13 -0.28 1.68 0.11
C ASN A 13 -1.12 2.95 -0.08
N ALA A 14 -1.38 3.30 -1.35
CA ALA A 14 -2.21 4.45 -1.70
C ALA A 14 -3.65 4.28 -1.22
N ALA A 15 -4.24 3.09 -1.35
CA ALA A 15 -5.58 2.78 -0.87
C ALA A 15 -5.70 2.98 0.64
N LEU A 16 -4.77 2.41 1.42
CA LEU A 16 -4.74 2.57 2.87
C LEU A 16 -4.52 4.05 3.27
N ALA A 17 -3.63 4.75 2.57
CA ALA A 17 -3.38 6.18 2.80
C ALA A 17 -4.63 7.04 2.52
N ALA A 18 -5.33 6.77 1.42
CA ALA A 18 -6.53 7.49 1.02
C ALA A 18 -7.71 7.25 1.97
N ALA A 19 -7.86 6.02 2.47
CA ALA A 19 -8.93 5.66 3.41
C ALA A 19 -8.90 6.48 4.71
N ARG A 20 -7.73 6.98 5.11
CA ARG A 20 -7.58 7.89 6.26
C ARG A 20 -8.22 9.25 6.05
N ARG A 21 -8.49 9.64 4.79
CA ARG A 21 -8.97 10.96 4.40
C ARG A 21 -10.30 10.93 3.67
N SER A 22 -10.79 9.74 3.31
CA SER A 22 -11.98 9.55 2.51
C SER A 22 -12.94 8.56 3.16
N PRO A 23 -14.26 8.84 3.12
CA PRO A 23 -15.26 7.89 3.59
C PRO A 23 -15.29 6.71 2.61
N VAL A 24 -14.72 5.58 3.02
CA VAL A 24 -14.84 4.30 2.34
C VAL A 24 -15.28 3.28 3.37
N ASP A 25 -16.15 2.37 2.94
CA ASP A 25 -16.78 1.40 3.81
C ASP A 25 -15.83 0.24 4.12
N ALA A 26 -14.98 -0.15 3.17
CA ALA A 26 -14.04 -1.26 3.34
C ALA A 26 -12.78 -1.11 2.49
N LEU A 27 -11.74 -1.87 2.83
CA LEU A 27 -10.45 -1.89 2.12
C LEU A 27 -10.07 -3.29 1.69
N ALA A 28 -9.50 -3.42 0.49
CA ALA A 28 -8.82 -4.62 0.03
C ALA A 28 -7.39 -4.30 -0.41
N LEU A 29 -6.41 -4.79 0.34
CA LEU A 29 -4.99 -4.54 0.13
C LEU A 29 -4.35 -5.82 -0.38
N ILE A 30 -3.93 -5.84 -1.65
CA ILE A 30 -3.48 -7.06 -2.33
C ILE A 30 -2.00 -6.95 -2.64
N ALA A 31 -1.21 -7.91 -2.17
CA ALA A 31 0.25 -7.97 -2.34
C ALA A 31 0.91 -6.58 -2.25
N PRO A 32 0.81 -5.88 -1.10
CA PRO A 32 1.36 -4.53 -0.98
C PRO A 32 2.88 -4.53 -1.22
N GLY A 33 3.35 -3.57 -1.99
CA GLY A 33 4.75 -3.50 -2.44
C GLY A 33 5.18 -2.06 -2.70
N HIS A 34 6.43 -1.83 -3.10
CA HIS A 34 6.98 -0.46 -3.20
C HIS A 34 6.82 0.31 -1.89
N LEU A 35 7.34 -0.30 -0.82
CA LEU A 35 7.18 0.16 0.58
C LEU A 35 8.22 1.26 0.88
N PRO A 36 7.81 2.53 1.09
CA PRO A 36 8.75 3.65 1.19
C PRO A 36 9.78 3.53 2.31
N ASP A 37 9.35 3.11 3.49
CA ASP A 37 10.19 2.91 4.68
C ASP A 37 11.28 1.87 4.43
N ARG A 38 10.93 0.76 3.77
CA ARG A 38 11.88 -0.31 3.46
C ARG A 38 12.81 0.03 2.32
N LEU A 39 12.29 0.66 1.27
CA LEU A 39 13.13 1.13 0.16
C LEU A 39 14.15 2.15 0.65
N PHE A 40 13.75 3.05 1.55
CA PHE A 40 14.66 4.01 2.17
C PHE A 40 15.69 3.33 3.08
N ALA A 41 15.26 2.41 3.96
CA ALA A 41 16.17 1.67 4.84
C ALA A 41 17.19 0.82 4.06
N ALA A 42 16.83 0.34 2.87
CA ALA A 42 17.72 -0.38 1.96
C ALA A 42 18.61 0.55 1.10
N GLY A 43 18.49 1.88 1.26
CA GLY A 43 19.27 2.88 0.52
C GLY A 43 18.81 3.11 -0.92
N HIS A 44 17.66 2.56 -1.33
CA HIS A 44 17.21 2.59 -2.72
C HIS A 44 16.58 3.93 -3.14
N THR A 45 16.11 4.75 -2.19
CA THR A 45 15.39 6.00 -2.48
C THR A 45 16.08 7.25 -1.93
N ALA A 46 17.19 7.13 -1.19
CA ALA A 46 17.84 8.25 -0.52
C ALA A 46 18.23 9.37 -1.49
N GLU A 47 18.93 9.04 -2.58
CA GLU A 47 19.31 10.00 -3.62
C GLU A 47 18.10 10.70 -4.26
N ALA A 48 17.07 9.92 -4.64
CA ALA A 48 15.87 10.45 -5.26
C ALA A 48 15.13 11.43 -4.32
N LEU A 49 15.09 11.13 -3.02
CA LEU A 49 14.48 11.98 -2.02
C LEU A 49 15.23 13.29 -1.85
N GLU A 50 16.57 13.28 -1.82
CA GLU A 50 17.38 14.50 -1.74
C GLU A 50 17.14 15.40 -2.97
N ILE A 51 17.21 14.82 -4.18
CA ILE A 51 16.96 15.55 -5.43
C ILE A 51 15.54 16.12 -5.43
N ALA A 52 14.53 15.33 -5.06
CA ALA A 52 13.14 15.76 -5.07
C ALA A 52 12.86 16.87 -4.05
N ARG A 53 13.46 16.83 -2.85
CA ARG A 53 13.32 17.88 -1.82
C ARG A 53 13.96 19.21 -2.24
N ALA A 54 15.04 19.16 -3.03
CA ALA A 54 15.70 20.34 -3.57
C ALA A 54 15.01 20.94 -4.80
N ALA A 55 14.07 20.22 -5.43
CA ALA A 55 13.44 20.64 -6.67
C ALA A 55 12.11 21.40 -6.45
N ALA A 56 11.81 22.34 -7.34
CA ALA A 56 10.52 23.02 -7.34
C ALA A 56 9.39 22.10 -7.85
N PRO A 57 8.19 22.13 -7.24
CA PRO A 57 7.04 21.38 -7.70
C PRO A 57 6.50 21.92 -9.03
N GLY A 58 5.67 21.15 -9.73
CA GLY A 58 4.97 21.56 -10.95
C GLY A 58 5.75 21.29 -12.25
N ARG A 59 6.98 20.79 -12.16
CA ARG A 59 7.80 20.44 -13.34
C ARG A 59 8.42 19.05 -13.18
N PRO A 60 8.09 18.09 -14.07
CA PRO A 60 8.69 16.77 -14.01
C PRO A 60 10.21 16.77 -14.25
N ILE A 61 10.95 16.20 -13.30
CA ILE A 61 12.40 15.98 -13.35
C ILE A 61 12.72 14.48 -13.40
N ARG A 62 13.96 14.13 -13.73
CA ARG A 62 14.42 12.73 -13.66
C ARG A 62 14.78 12.38 -12.22
N LEU A 63 14.19 11.32 -11.69
CA LEU A 63 14.48 10.76 -10.38
C LEU A 63 14.82 9.28 -10.54
N PRO A 64 15.84 8.75 -9.86
CA PRO A 64 16.11 7.31 -9.85
C PRO A 64 14.98 6.59 -9.10
N ASP A 65 14.39 5.60 -9.75
CA ASP A 65 13.39 4.70 -9.17
C ASP A 65 13.95 3.29 -9.11
N PHE A 66 13.80 2.63 -7.96
CA PHE A 66 14.24 1.26 -7.77
C PHE A 66 13.04 0.31 -7.79
N ASN A 67 12.96 -0.50 -8.84
CA ASN A 67 11.89 -1.46 -9.02
C ASN A 67 12.45 -2.81 -9.49
N GLN A 68 12.04 -3.89 -8.84
CA GLN A 68 12.42 -5.27 -9.18
C GLN A 68 13.93 -5.48 -9.37
N GLY A 69 14.76 -4.91 -8.48
CA GLY A 69 16.20 -5.09 -8.53
C GLY A 69 16.93 -4.17 -9.51
N GLN A 70 16.24 -3.25 -10.16
CA GLN A 70 16.83 -2.32 -11.12
C GLN A 70 16.52 -0.88 -10.74
N SER A 71 17.55 -0.03 -10.77
CA SER A 71 17.39 1.41 -10.72
C SER A 71 17.21 1.95 -12.13
N ARG A 72 16.13 2.71 -12.38
CA ARG A 72 15.85 3.35 -13.66
C ARG A 72 15.37 4.78 -13.44
N PRO A 73 15.82 5.76 -14.25
CA PRO A 73 15.33 7.12 -14.13
C PRO A 73 13.89 7.22 -14.64
N LEU A 74 12.99 7.71 -13.80
CA LEU A 74 11.62 8.08 -14.19
C LEU A 74 11.46 9.60 -14.19
N ARG A 75 10.58 10.11 -15.06
CA ARG A 75 10.19 11.53 -15.03
C ARG A 75 8.96 11.71 -14.16
N PHE A 76 9.13 12.37 -13.03
CA PHE A 76 8.05 12.63 -12.08
C PHE A 76 8.09 14.07 -11.58
N ASP A 77 6.91 14.59 -11.24
CA ASP A 77 6.84 15.79 -10.43
C ASP A 77 7.46 15.51 -9.04
N PRO A 78 8.40 16.34 -8.55
CA PRO A 78 9.03 16.14 -7.25
C PRO A 78 8.03 16.03 -6.09
N ALA A 79 6.96 16.83 -6.10
CA ALA A 79 5.96 16.79 -5.04
C ALA A 79 5.16 15.49 -5.07
N ILE A 80 4.86 14.95 -6.25
CA ILE A 80 4.17 13.66 -6.38
C ILE A 80 5.10 12.54 -5.89
N TRP A 81 6.37 12.57 -6.29
CA TRP A 81 7.37 11.60 -5.81
C TRP A 81 7.46 11.60 -4.28
N LEU A 82 7.64 12.77 -3.66
CA LEU A 82 7.70 12.92 -2.22
C LEU A 82 6.40 12.50 -1.53
N SER A 83 5.24 12.76 -2.14
CA SER A 83 3.96 12.38 -1.54
C SER A 83 3.82 10.88 -1.31
N TYR A 84 4.54 10.08 -2.10
CA TYR A 84 4.54 8.62 -2.00
C TYR A 84 5.80 8.09 -1.28
N PHE A 85 7.00 8.49 -1.72
CA PHE A 85 8.25 7.86 -1.29
C PHE A 85 8.88 8.43 -0.01
N ASP A 86 8.30 9.47 0.58
CA ASP A 86 8.77 9.95 1.89
C ASP A 86 8.66 8.79 2.93
N PRO A 87 9.77 8.39 3.58
CA PRO A 87 9.78 7.26 4.51
C PRO A 87 8.99 7.51 5.80
N ASP A 88 8.57 8.74 6.04
CA ASP A 88 7.64 9.13 7.11
C ASP A 88 6.24 9.48 6.58
N GLY A 89 6.03 9.32 5.28
CA GLY A 89 4.85 9.73 4.52
C GLY A 89 3.63 8.82 4.68
N ALA A 90 2.57 9.16 3.94
CA ALA A 90 1.29 8.46 4.06
C ALA A 90 1.27 7.06 3.41
N ALA A 91 2.16 6.78 2.45
CA ALA A 91 2.25 5.44 1.85
C ALA A 91 2.99 4.43 2.75
N VAL A 92 3.57 4.86 3.89
CA VAL A 92 4.16 3.97 4.89
C VAL A 92 3.05 3.19 5.58
N MET A 93 2.89 1.91 5.24
CA MET A 93 1.76 1.11 5.70
C MET A 93 1.64 1.00 7.22
N PRO A 94 2.70 0.74 8.01
CA PRO A 94 2.58 0.64 9.46
C PRO A 94 2.07 1.94 10.10
N ARG A 95 2.40 3.08 9.51
CA ARG A 95 1.92 4.40 9.96
C ARG A 95 0.45 4.57 9.61
N SER A 96 0.08 4.28 8.36
CA SER A 96 -1.29 4.45 7.89
C SER A 96 -2.27 3.45 8.48
N ALA A 97 -1.82 2.23 8.79
CA ALA A 97 -2.62 1.21 9.47
C ALA A 97 -3.03 1.69 10.87
N ARG A 98 -2.07 2.14 11.70
CA ARG A 98 -2.34 2.68 13.04
C ARG A 98 -3.28 3.89 13.02
N ALA A 99 -3.18 4.70 11.98
CA ALA A 99 -3.92 5.95 11.85
C ALA A 99 -5.27 5.79 11.12
N LEU A 100 -5.70 4.57 10.79
CA LEU A 100 -6.96 4.33 10.10
C LEU A 100 -8.13 4.59 11.07
N ALA A 101 -8.86 5.69 10.88
CA ALA A 101 -10.03 6.02 11.69
C ALA A 101 -11.18 6.52 10.80
N PRO A 102 -12.45 6.18 11.10
CA PRO A 102 -12.87 5.14 12.06
C PRO A 102 -12.42 3.73 11.63
N PRO A 103 -12.44 2.73 12.55
CA PRO A 103 -12.24 1.33 12.20
C PRO A 103 -13.19 0.90 11.09
N ARG A 104 -12.68 0.10 10.15
CA ARG A 104 -13.43 -0.41 9.01
C ARG A 104 -12.89 -1.79 8.61
N PRO A 105 -13.69 -2.67 7.99
CA PRO A 105 -13.20 -3.94 7.49
C PRO A 105 -12.02 -3.77 6.53
N VAL A 106 -10.94 -4.48 6.80
CA VAL A 106 -9.77 -4.57 5.92
C VAL A 106 -9.49 -6.02 5.57
N LEU A 107 -9.56 -6.33 4.28
CA LEU A 107 -8.95 -7.53 3.72
C LEU A 107 -7.51 -7.22 3.34
N TRP A 108 -6.57 -8.04 3.80
CA TRP A 108 -5.17 -7.98 3.43
C TRP A 108 -4.74 -9.31 2.83
N ALA A 109 -4.51 -9.32 1.53
CA ALA A 109 -4.04 -10.50 0.80
C ALA A 109 -2.50 -10.45 0.66
N SER A 110 -1.82 -11.34 1.39
CA SER A 110 -0.37 -11.55 1.29
C SER A 110 -0.05 -12.68 0.33
N ALA A 111 0.80 -12.44 -0.65
CA ALA A 111 1.22 -13.44 -1.62
C ALA A 111 2.51 -14.12 -1.14
N ARG A 112 2.48 -15.45 -0.92
CA ARG A 112 3.59 -16.20 -0.29
C ARG A 112 4.89 -16.19 -1.10
N HIS A 113 4.78 -16.11 -2.42
CA HIS A 113 5.93 -16.12 -3.34
C HIS A 113 6.30 -14.72 -3.81
N ASP A 114 5.72 -13.67 -3.21
CA ASP A 114 6.05 -12.29 -3.51
C ASP A 114 7.32 -11.88 -2.74
N PRO A 115 8.43 -11.54 -3.44
CA PRO A 115 9.65 -11.08 -2.78
C PRO A 115 9.45 -9.78 -1.98
N LEU A 116 8.35 -9.05 -2.21
CA LEU A 116 7.99 -7.83 -1.50
C LEU A 116 7.19 -8.10 -0.21
N ALA A 117 6.68 -9.32 0.02
CA ALA A 117 5.82 -9.69 1.16
C ALA A 117 6.55 -9.82 2.52
N GLY A 118 7.71 -9.16 2.68
CA GLY A 118 8.48 -9.22 3.91
C GLY A 118 7.69 -8.76 5.15
N GLY A 119 8.05 -9.27 6.33
CA GLY A 119 7.53 -8.82 7.64
C GLY A 119 6.14 -9.34 8.03
N GLY A 120 5.44 -10.07 7.16
CA GLY A 120 4.19 -10.76 7.48
C GLY A 120 3.09 -9.84 8.05
N ARG A 121 2.18 -10.43 8.85
CA ARG A 121 1.06 -9.71 9.48
C ARG A 121 1.52 -8.54 10.36
N ALA A 122 2.56 -8.78 11.15
CA ALA A 122 3.06 -7.84 12.16
C ALA A 122 3.59 -6.54 11.55
N TYR A 123 3.99 -6.53 10.29
CA TYR A 123 4.45 -5.32 9.61
C TYR A 123 3.40 -4.21 9.67
N ALA A 124 2.14 -4.51 9.36
CA ALA A 124 1.10 -3.48 9.24
C ALA A 124 -0.32 -3.96 9.51
N PHE A 125 -0.66 -5.22 9.22
CA PHE A 125 -2.02 -5.74 9.45
C PHE A 125 -2.38 -5.74 10.93
N ASP A 126 -1.50 -6.25 11.79
CA ASP A 126 -1.76 -6.33 13.24
C ASP A 126 -1.79 -4.95 13.93
N LEU A 127 -1.45 -3.89 13.19
CA LEU A 127 -1.49 -2.50 13.64
C LEU A 127 -2.78 -1.78 13.27
N LEU A 128 -3.65 -2.42 12.48
CA LEU A 128 -4.96 -1.89 12.14
C LEU A 128 -5.83 -1.77 13.42
N PRO A 129 -6.71 -0.76 13.51
CA PRO A 129 -7.73 -0.76 14.54
C PRO A 129 -8.55 -2.06 14.49
N ALA A 130 -8.90 -2.56 15.67
CA ALA A 130 -9.69 -3.78 15.80
C ALA A 130 -11.03 -3.63 15.07
N HIS A 131 -11.33 -4.60 14.21
CA HIS A 131 -12.62 -4.74 13.56
C HIS A 131 -12.89 -6.24 13.36
N PRO A 132 -14.09 -6.77 13.70
CA PRO A 132 -14.38 -8.20 13.63
C PRO A 132 -14.27 -8.77 12.22
N GLN A 133 -14.37 -7.93 11.20
CA GLN A 133 -14.30 -8.31 9.79
C GLN A 133 -12.94 -7.99 9.13
N ASN A 134 -11.91 -7.64 9.91
CA ASN A 134 -10.54 -7.62 9.40
C ASN A 134 -10.13 -9.05 9.03
N PHE A 135 -9.57 -9.22 7.84
CA PHE A 135 -9.25 -10.54 7.30
C PHE A 135 -7.85 -10.56 6.70
N TRP A 136 -6.99 -11.41 7.26
CA TRP A 136 -5.69 -11.74 6.66
C TRP A 136 -5.85 -12.95 5.77
N LEU A 137 -5.53 -12.78 4.50
CA LEU A 137 -5.60 -13.83 3.48
C LEU A 137 -4.19 -14.15 3.00
N GLU A 138 -3.78 -15.40 3.11
CA GLU A 138 -2.54 -15.88 2.50
C GLU A 138 -2.84 -16.54 1.16
N LEU A 139 -2.17 -16.07 0.11
CA LEU A 139 -2.33 -16.57 -1.25
C LEU A 139 -1.13 -17.41 -1.65
N ASP A 140 -1.42 -18.56 -2.27
CA ASP A 140 -0.44 -19.31 -3.04
C ASP A 140 -0.19 -18.63 -4.40
N ALA A 141 0.51 -17.50 -4.37
CA ALA A 141 0.70 -16.61 -5.51
C ALA A 141 2.05 -15.88 -5.40
N GLY A 142 2.53 -15.39 -6.53
CA GLY A 142 3.56 -14.36 -6.60
C GLY A 142 2.94 -12.96 -6.65
N HIS A 143 3.80 -11.95 -6.85
CA HIS A 143 3.38 -10.55 -6.85
C HIS A 143 2.34 -10.23 -7.94
N VAL A 144 2.56 -10.75 -9.15
CA VAL A 144 1.80 -10.39 -10.36
C VAL A 144 0.45 -11.09 -10.44
N ASP A 145 0.37 -12.36 -10.04
CA ASP A 145 -0.84 -13.17 -10.09
C ASP A 145 -1.71 -13.06 -8.83
N ALA A 146 -1.23 -12.40 -7.77
CA ALA A 146 -1.97 -12.17 -6.54
C ALA A 146 -3.38 -11.60 -6.74
N PRO A 147 -3.63 -10.60 -7.61
CA PRO A 147 -4.99 -10.09 -7.83
C PRO A 147 -5.96 -11.15 -8.38
N ALA A 148 -5.50 -11.98 -9.32
CA ALA A 148 -6.31 -13.06 -9.87
C ALA A 148 -6.62 -14.13 -8.81
N ARG A 149 -5.64 -14.46 -7.95
CA ARG A 149 -5.81 -15.41 -6.85
C ARG A 149 -6.67 -14.86 -5.70
N ALA A 150 -6.67 -13.54 -5.51
CA ALA A 150 -7.50 -12.87 -4.51
C ALA A 150 -8.98 -12.74 -4.91
N ALA A 151 -9.30 -12.83 -6.20
CA ALA A 151 -10.61 -12.42 -6.72
C ALA A 151 -11.80 -13.15 -6.07
N ALA A 152 -11.77 -14.48 -6.00
CA ALA A 152 -12.85 -15.26 -5.39
C ALA A 152 -12.92 -15.05 -3.86
N PRO A 153 -11.82 -15.21 -3.09
CA PRO A 153 -11.85 -14.91 -1.65
C PRO A 153 -12.28 -13.47 -1.30
N LEU A 154 -11.90 -12.48 -2.12
CA LEU A 154 -12.33 -11.11 -1.97
C LEU A 154 -13.84 -10.97 -2.20
N ALA A 155 -14.38 -11.63 -3.23
CA ALA A 155 -15.82 -11.62 -3.49
C ALA A 155 -16.60 -12.27 -2.35
N ASP A 156 -16.12 -13.39 -1.81
CA ASP A 156 -16.75 -14.08 -0.67
C ASP A 156 -16.72 -13.21 0.59
N TRP A 157 -15.57 -12.59 0.89
CA TRP A 157 -15.45 -11.66 2.02
C TRP A 157 -16.39 -10.46 1.85
N LEU A 158 -16.45 -9.87 0.65
CA LEU A 158 -17.38 -8.77 0.33
C LEU A 158 -18.84 -9.13 0.57
N GLN A 159 -19.26 -10.35 0.21
CA GLN A 159 -20.61 -10.85 0.46
C GLN A 159 -20.88 -11.08 1.95
N SER A 160 -19.84 -11.41 2.73
CA SER A 160 -19.93 -11.58 4.18
C SER A 160 -19.95 -10.26 4.96
N LEU A 161 -19.67 -9.12 4.33
CA LEU A 161 -19.57 -7.84 5.02
C LEU A 161 -20.92 -7.40 5.58
N ASP A 162 -20.98 -7.30 6.91
CA ASP A 162 -22.15 -6.79 7.61
C ASP A 162 -21.99 -5.27 7.73
N MET A 163 -22.22 -4.59 6.61
CA MET A 163 -22.22 -3.12 6.59
C MET A 163 -23.63 -2.58 6.84
N SER A 164 -24.31 -3.15 7.84
CA SER A 164 -25.56 -2.58 8.35
C SER A 164 -25.30 -1.10 8.74
N PRO A 165 -26.21 -0.18 8.36
CA PRO A 165 -26.02 1.26 8.58
C PRO A 165 -25.94 1.65 10.04
#